data_AF-A0A0C9ZPI8-F1
#
_entry.id   AF-A0A0C9ZPI8-F1
#
_cell.length_a   1.000
_cell.length_b   1.000
_cell.length_c   1.000
_cell.angle_alpha   90.00
_cell.angle_beta   90.00
_cell.angle_gamma   90.00
#
_symmetry.space_group_name_H-M   'P 1'
#
loop_
_entity.id
_entity.type
_entity.pdbx_description
1 polymer ?
#
loop_
_entity_poly.entity_id
_entity_poly.type
_entity_poly.pdbx_seq_one_letter_code
_entity_poly.pdbx_strand_id
1 'polypeptide(L)'
;MPIVLQAHPTARDKAVSEIRASAGSVLVAVPCLAKVVLDTEKGRRCDHCLAADQCQRLRRCSGCGSYWYCDVRCQRSHWPTHKRYCADFPRYACSPAFAQLHAHQKLDAVLLTHLLAECSAASDASGVDHVATFTSLLPAPVAAAVQCPPTCPLTSTGKPSLSPSELYSRFANNNFAIHSHFTTIAHGIFPLASRLFNHSCLPNAFPKYTLHRRHQVQMSIVAMRDIEAGEEVCISYVDPALLDTRQQIFRFTYGFTCTCPSCTTLSIVRTTSLPTPTSEADIATRLVNHVFPRVTPTDISITLPSTLPSLTALPSSLHVALHESFLTKITDRFSTASHEGPFDVAWENGLAALALYTLIYPPNYPQIGLHLLELSKTAWNAHIISQPSMPVTDPVQCARVCLDLARQILDVIGPEGDPEGPAKELEVLDGLLNGDT
;
A
#
# COMPACT_ATOMS: atom_id res chain seq x y z
N MET A 1 -3.24 -21.41 -12.85
CA MET A 1 -2.58 -20.55 -11.85
C MET A 1 -1.32 -21.27 -11.45
N PRO A 2 -0.15 -20.62 -11.45
CA PRO A 2 1.08 -21.23 -10.95
C PRO A 2 1.14 -21.25 -9.42
N ILE A 3 0.00 -21.21 -8.72
CA ILE A 3 -0.04 -21.14 -7.25
C ILE A 3 -0.93 -22.27 -6.74
N VAL A 4 -0.42 -23.03 -5.78
CA VAL A 4 -1.17 -24.05 -5.05
C VAL A 4 -1.10 -23.82 -3.55
N LEU A 5 -2.18 -24.20 -2.86
CA LEU A 5 -2.21 -24.20 -1.40
C LEU A 5 -1.56 -25.48 -0.87
N GLN A 6 -0.69 -25.33 0.10
CA GLN A 6 -0.09 -26.42 0.88
C GLN A 6 -0.32 -26.19 2.36
N ALA A 7 -0.29 -27.26 3.15
CA ALA A 7 -0.33 -27.14 4.61
C ALA A 7 0.85 -26.28 5.10
N HIS A 8 0.57 -25.40 6.06
CA HIS A 8 1.59 -24.58 6.72
C HIS A 8 1.66 -25.00 8.21
N PRO A 9 2.86 -25.04 8.85
CA PRO A 9 2.99 -25.51 10.23
C PRO A 9 2.20 -24.71 11.28
N THR A 10 2.05 -23.39 11.08
CA THR A 10 1.39 -22.48 12.03
C THR A 10 0.21 -21.68 11.46
N ALA A 11 0.28 -21.21 10.20
CA ALA A 11 -0.86 -20.67 9.46
C ALA A 11 -1.80 -21.78 8.93
N ARG A 12 -2.99 -21.40 8.42
CA ARG A 12 -3.97 -22.33 7.85
C ARG A 12 -3.37 -23.12 6.68
N ASP A 13 -2.90 -22.40 5.67
CA ASP A 13 -2.22 -22.92 4.48
C ASP A 13 -1.17 -21.90 4.04
N LYS A 14 -0.36 -22.26 3.05
CA LYS A 14 0.54 -21.36 2.32
C LYS A 14 0.32 -21.48 0.82
N ALA A 15 0.33 -20.34 0.13
CA ALA A 15 0.40 -20.28 -1.32
C ALA A 15 1.85 -20.49 -1.77
N VAL A 16 2.13 -21.55 -2.53
CA VAL A 16 3.46 -21.78 -3.12
C VAL A 16 3.40 -21.68 -4.64
N SER A 17 4.49 -21.23 -5.25
CA SER A 17 4.62 -21.21 -6.70
C SER A 17 4.87 -22.63 -7.23
N GLU A 18 4.12 -23.09 -8.24
CA GLU A 18 4.33 -24.40 -8.88
C GLU A 18 5.49 -24.37 -9.89
N ILE A 19 5.74 -23.20 -10.48
CA ILE A 19 6.79 -22.97 -11.46
C ILE A 19 7.64 -21.77 -11.03
N ARG A 20 8.84 -21.64 -11.60
CA ARG A 20 9.62 -20.41 -11.43
C ARG A 20 8.84 -19.23 -12.02
N ALA A 21 8.70 -18.14 -11.28
CA ALA A 21 8.15 -16.88 -11.74
C ALA A 21 9.24 -15.81 -11.71
N SER A 22 9.42 -15.09 -12.82
CA SER A 22 10.40 -13.99 -12.89
C SER A 22 9.87 -12.73 -12.22
N ALA A 23 10.78 -11.87 -11.76
CA ALA A 23 10.44 -10.52 -11.30
C ALA A 23 9.52 -9.79 -12.31
N GLY A 24 8.48 -9.13 -11.81
CA GLY A 24 7.45 -8.44 -12.59
C GLY A 24 6.33 -9.31 -13.15
N SER A 25 6.40 -10.63 -12.99
CA SER A 25 5.31 -11.53 -13.38
C SER A 25 4.06 -11.32 -12.51
N VAL A 26 2.89 -11.26 -13.15
CA VAL A 26 1.60 -11.30 -12.45
C VAL A 26 1.30 -12.76 -12.06
N LEU A 27 1.28 -13.03 -10.77
CA LEU A 27 1.06 -14.39 -10.23
C LEU A 27 -0.43 -14.75 -10.17
N VAL A 28 -1.25 -13.78 -9.77
CA VAL A 28 -2.71 -13.87 -9.77
C VAL A 28 -3.32 -12.49 -9.93
N ALA A 29 -4.47 -12.40 -10.59
CA ALA A 29 -5.30 -11.22 -10.63
C ALA A 29 -6.69 -11.54 -10.06
N VAL A 30 -7.16 -10.75 -9.11
CA VAL A 30 -8.38 -11.02 -8.34
C VAL A 30 -9.35 -9.83 -8.42
N PRO A 31 -10.65 -10.06 -8.65
CA PRO A 31 -11.64 -8.99 -8.64
C PRO A 31 -11.96 -8.53 -7.23
N CYS A 32 -12.31 -7.26 -7.08
CA CYS A 32 -12.83 -6.71 -5.84
C CYS A 32 -14.28 -7.16 -5.60
N LEU A 33 -14.58 -7.76 -4.44
CA LEU A 33 -15.93 -8.15 -4.04
C LEU A 33 -16.76 -6.94 -3.60
N ALA A 34 -16.27 -6.20 -2.60
CA ALA A 34 -16.90 -4.98 -2.08
C ALA A 34 -15.82 -3.95 -1.77
N LYS A 35 -16.17 -2.66 -1.83
CA LYS A 35 -15.22 -1.56 -1.60
C LYS A 35 -15.89 -0.30 -1.12
N VAL A 36 -15.15 0.57 -0.44
CA VAL A 36 -15.60 1.88 -0.01
C VAL A 36 -14.51 2.91 -0.27
N VAL A 37 -14.87 4.01 -0.94
CA VAL A 37 -13.98 5.16 -1.19
C VAL A 37 -13.74 5.89 0.14
N LEU A 38 -12.50 6.28 0.42
CA LEU A 38 -12.18 7.11 1.58
C LEU A 38 -12.94 8.43 1.55
N ASP A 39 -13.25 8.99 2.72
CA ASP A 39 -14.00 10.25 2.81
C ASP A 39 -13.30 11.41 2.08
N THR A 40 -11.96 11.48 2.20
CA THR A 40 -11.10 12.47 1.51
C THR A 40 -11.18 12.37 -0.02
N GLU A 41 -11.53 11.20 -0.54
CA GLU A 41 -11.62 10.89 -1.97
C GLU A 41 -13.06 10.94 -2.52
N LYS A 42 -14.06 11.15 -1.66
CA LYS A 42 -15.46 11.23 -2.08
C LYS A 42 -15.67 12.42 -3.01
N GLY A 43 -16.40 12.18 -4.10
CA GLY A 43 -16.61 13.17 -5.16
C GLY A 43 -15.39 13.43 -6.06
N ARG A 44 -14.22 12.88 -5.74
CA ARG A 44 -13.02 12.89 -6.59
C ARG A 44 -12.84 11.57 -7.36
N ARG A 45 -13.48 10.50 -6.90
CA ARG A 45 -13.39 9.15 -7.48
C ARG A 45 -14.76 8.54 -7.71
N CYS A 46 -14.84 7.67 -8.72
CA CYS A 46 -16.04 6.90 -8.99
C CYS A 46 -16.22 5.78 -7.96
N ASP A 47 -17.40 5.68 -7.34
CA ASP A 47 -17.71 4.61 -6.37
C ASP A 47 -17.75 3.20 -6.97
N HIS A 48 -17.87 3.09 -8.30
CA HIS A 48 -17.89 1.79 -8.99
C HIS A 48 -16.49 1.31 -9.43
N CYS A 49 -15.71 2.16 -10.11
CA CYS A 49 -14.43 1.77 -10.71
C CYS A 49 -13.20 2.39 -10.04
N LEU A 50 -13.40 3.25 -9.04
CA LEU A 50 -12.38 4.02 -8.31
C LEU A 50 -11.49 4.97 -9.14
N ALA A 51 -11.64 4.97 -10.47
CA ALA A 51 -10.91 5.87 -11.34
C ALA A 51 -11.13 7.34 -10.93
N ALA A 52 -10.04 8.11 -10.91
CA ALA A 52 -10.04 9.51 -10.57
C ALA A 52 -10.79 10.37 -11.59
N ASP A 53 -11.38 11.46 -11.10
CA ASP A 53 -12.02 12.46 -11.93
C ASP A 53 -11.02 13.44 -12.51
N GLN A 54 -10.47 13.07 -13.67
CA GLN A 54 -9.52 13.93 -14.40
C GLN A 54 -10.11 15.30 -14.83
N CYS A 55 -11.45 15.51 -14.80
CA CYS A 55 -12.06 16.74 -15.33
C CYS A 55 -13.25 17.31 -14.52
N GLN A 56 -13.44 16.90 -13.27
CA GLN A 56 -14.62 17.29 -12.45
C GLN A 56 -15.98 17.01 -13.11
N ARG A 57 -16.15 15.83 -13.71
CA ARG A 57 -17.37 15.41 -14.42
C ARG A 57 -18.10 14.23 -13.78
N LEU A 58 -17.73 13.78 -12.58
CA LEU A 58 -18.46 12.71 -11.92
C LEU A 58 -19.94 13.07 -11.72
N ARG A 59 -20.81 12.14 -12.09
CA ARG A 59 -22.26 12.24 -11.93
C ARG A 59 -22.66 11.69 -10.58
N ARG A 60 -23.28 12.55 -9.78
CA ARG A 60 -23.87 12.17 -8.51
C ARG A 60 -25.14 11.34 -8.72
N CYS A 61 -25.33 10.29 -7.94
CA CYS A 61 -26.56 9.52 -7.92
C CYS A 61 -27.74 10.42 -7.54
N SER A 62 -28.74 10.53 -8.42
CA SER A 62 -29.93 11.36 -8.17
C SER A 62 -30.84 10.82 -7.07
N GLY A 63 -30.76 9.52 -6.76
CA GLY A 63 -31.54 8.89 -5.69
C GLY A 63 -31.03 9.26 -4.30
N CYS A 64 -29.78 8.91 -3.99
CA CYS A 64 -29.20 9.14 -2.66
C CYS A 64 -28.43 10.45 -2.52
N GLY A 65 -27.88 10.99 -3.60
CA GLY A 65 -26.97 12.13 -3.51
C GLY A 65 -25.60 11.83 -2.86
N SER A 66 -25.28 10.58 -2.53
CA SER A 66 -24.07 10.20 -1.76
C SER A 66 -23.07 9.33 -2.51
N TYR A 67 -23.31 9.03 -3.78
CA TYR A 67 -22.44 8.20 -4.63
C TYR A 67 -22.18 8.91 -5.97
N TRP A 68 -20.97 8.76 -6.50
CA TRP A 68 -20.48 9.43 -7.70
C TRP A 68 -20.00 8.42 -8.74
N TYR A 69 -20.29 8.69 -10.01
CA TYR A 69 -20.01 7.79 -11.13
C TYR A 69 -19.35 8.52 -12.30
N CYS A 70 -18.43 7.86 -13.01
CA CYS A 70 -17.87 8.42 -14.25
C CYS A 70 -18.96 8.78 -15.25
N ASP A 71 -19.91 7.87 -15.45
CA ASP A 71 -21.02 8.00 -16.37
C ASP A 71 -22.16 7.02 -16.00
N VAL A 72 -23.20 6.99 -16.82
CA VAL A 72 -24.35 6.08 -16.67
C VAL A 72 -23.95 4.60 -16.74
N ARG A 73 -22.83 4.25 -17.38
CA ARG A 73 -22.37 2.85 -17.46
C ARG A 73 -21.85 2.39 -16.10
N CYS A 74 -20.98 3.18 -15.46
CA CYS A 74 -20.53 2.88 -14.09
C CYS A 74 -21.69 2.80 -13.09
N GLN A 75 -22.69 3.70 -13.21
CA GLN A 75 -23.87 3.64 -12.36
C GLN A 75 -24.68 2.35 -12.62
N ARG A 76 -24.92 1.98 -13.88
CA ARG A 76 -25.64 0.75 -14.25
C ARG A 76 -24.92 -0.50 -13.76
N SER A 77 -23.59 -0.55 -13.85
CA SER A 77 -22.79 -1.67 -13.36
C SER A 77 -22.81 -1.81 -11.84
N HIS A 78 -22.92 -0.71 -11.10
CA HIS A 78 -23.07 -0.73 -9.63
C HIS A 78 -24.51 -0.95 -9.15
N TRP A 79 -25.49 -0.68 -10.01
CA TRP A 79 -26.91 -0.70 -9.64
C TRP A 79 -27.43 -2.01 -9.03
N PRO A 80 -26.98 -3.23 -9.44
CA PRO A 80 -27.46 -4.48 -8.86
C PRO A 80 -27.33 -4.55 -7.33
N THR A 81 -26.31 -3.91 -6.76
CA THR A 81 -26.04 -3.88 -5.32
C THR A 81 -26.38 -2.52 -4.72
N HIS A 82 -26.02 -1.41 -5.37
CA HIS A 82 -26.31 -0.06 -4.89
C HIS A 82 -27.81 0.21 -4.63
N LYS A 83 -28.70 -0.30 -5.51
CA LYS A 83 -30.14 -0.09 -5.39
C LYS A 83 -30.72 -0.57 -4.06
N ARG A 84 -30.05 -1.55 -3.44
CA ARG A 84 -30.51 -2.21 -2.20
C ARG A 84 -30.41 -1.29 -0.99
N TYR A 85 -29.55 -0.27 -1.00
CA TYR A 85 -29.41 0.66 0.12
C TYR A 85 -29.53 2.13 -0.29
N CYS A 86 -29.60 2.43 -1.60
CA CYS A 86 -29.63 3.78 -2.13
C CYS A 86 -30.70 4.68 -1.47
N ALA A 87 -31.94 4.22 -1.33
CA ALA A 87 -33.03 5.04 -0.80
C ALA A 87 -32.86 5.39 0.69
N ASP A 88 -32.29 4.47 1.47
CA ASP A 88 -32.14 4.65 2.93
C ASP A 88 -30.79 5.25 3.34
N PHE A 89 -29.81 5.25 2.43
CA PHE A 89 -28.45 5.72 2.72
C PHE A 89 -28.38 7.15 3.28
N PRO A 90 -29.13 8.16 2.75
CA PRO A 90 -29.08 9.52 3.30
C PRO A 90 -29.57 9.59 4.74
N ARG A 91 -30.65 8.86 5.06
CA ARG A 91 -31.18 8.80 6.43
C ARG A 91 -30.20 8.08 7.36
N TYR A 92 -29.58 7.00 6.88
CA TYR A 92 -28.56 6.26 7.61
C TYR A 92 -27.32 7.11 7.91
N ALA A 93 -26.78 7.81 6.90
CA ALA A 93 -25.59 8.64 7.04
C ALA A 93 -25.80 9.83 8.00
N CYS A 94 -27.03 10.34 8.11
CA CYS A 94 -27.39 11.39 9.07
C CYS A 94 -27.85 10.84 10.43
N SER A 95 -27.86 9.53 10.64
CA SER A 95 -28.35 8.94 11.90
C SER A 95 -27.39 9.21 13.07
N PRO A 96 -27.88 9.39 14.31
CA PRO A 96 -27.02 9.56 15.48
C PRO A 96 -26.04 8.40 15.68
N ALA A 97 -26.52 7.17 15.42
CA ALA A 97 -25.72 5.96 15.56
C ALA A 97 -24.52 5.93 14.59
N PHE A 98 -24.68 6.43 13.36
CA PHE A 98 -23.57 6.56 12.42
C PHE A 98 -22.68 7.78 12.73
N ALA A 99 -23.28 8.91 13.08
CA ALA A 99 -22.55 10.16 13.33
C ALA A 99 -21.52 10.04 14.47
N GLN A 100 -21.85 9.28 15.51
CA GLN A 100 -21.01 9.04 16.70
C GLN A 100 -19.83 8.09 16.45
N LEU A 101 -19.80 7.35 15.34
CA LEU A 101 -18.71 6.44 15.02
C LEU A 101 -17.40 7.20 14.74
N HIS A 102 -16.28 6.61 15.13
CA HIS A 102 -14.96 7.06 14.70
C HIS A 102 -14.79 6.90 13.18
N ALA A 103 -13.85 7.62 12.58
CA ALA A 103 -13.65 7.62 11.14
C ALA A 103 -13.46 6.20 10.54
N HIS A 104 -12.63 5.36 11.17
CA HIS A 104 -12.43 3.97 10.73
C HIS A 104 -13.72 3.13 10.84
N GLN A 105 -14.49 3.31 11.92
CA GLN A 105 -15.76 2.60 12.11
C GLN A 105 -16.82 3.03 11.10
N LYS A 106 -16.85 4.30 10.70
CA LYS A 106 -17.74 4.79 9.62
C LYS A 106 -17.41 4.10 8.30
N LEU A 107 -16.12 3.98 7.98
CA LEU A 107 -15.64 3.31 6.78
C LEU A 107 -16.04 1.83 6.78
N ASP A 108 -15.82 1.13 7.89
CA ASP A 108 -16.21 -0.27 8.07
C ASP A 108 -17.72 -0.47 7.98
N ALA A 109 -18.52 0.43 8.56
CA ALA A 109 -19.98 0.36 8.51
C ALA A 109 -20.52 0.46 7.07
N VAL A 110 -19.92 1.34 6.26
CA VAL A 110 -20.28 1.50 4.84
C VAL A 110 -19.76 0.30 4.02
N LEU A 111 -18.54 -0.17 4.26
CA LEU A 111 -18.03 -1.37 3.59
C LEU A 111 -18.86 -2.62 3.90
N LEU A 112 -19.29 -2.78 5.15
CA LEU A 112 -20.16 -3.87 5.58
C LEU A 112 -21.55 -3.77 4.94
N THR A 113 -22.09 -2.56 4.81
CA THR A 113 -23.31 -2.31 4.04
C THR A 113 -23.16 -2.78 2.58
N HIS A 114 -22.03 -2.46 1.94
CA HIS A 114 -21.75 -2.89 0.57
C HIS A 114 -21.64 -4.41 0.46
N LEU A 115 -20.90 -5.06 1.37
CA LEU A 115 -20.78 -6.52 1.38
C LEU A 115 -22.14 -7.21 1.60
N LEU A 116 -22.98 -6.70 2.50
CA LEU A 116 -24.33 -7.22 2.69
C LEU A 116 -25.18 -7.12 1.41
N ALA A 117 -25.02 -6.03 0.65
CA ALA A 117 -25.67 -5.86 -0.64
C ALA A 117 -25.15 -6.85 -1.71
N GLU A 118 -23.85 -7.15 -1.70
CA GLU A 118 -23.25 -8.20 -2.55
C GLU A 118 -23.80 -9.58 -2.19
N CYS A 119 -23.84 -9.96 -0.90
CA CYS A 119 -24.41 -11.23 -0.43
C CYS A 119 -25.89 -11.38 -0.82
N SER A 120 -26.64 -10.28 -0.71
CA SER A 120 -28.06 -10.20 -1.10
C SER A 120 -28.23 -10.35 -2.61
N ALA A 121 -27.30 -9.83 -3.43
CA ALA A 121 -27.32 -9.99 -4.88
C ALA A 121 -26.84 -11.36 -5.37
N ALA A 122 -25.88 -11.97 -4.69
CA ALA A 122 -25.37 -13.30 -5.03
C ALA A 122 -26.40 -14.41 -4.81
N SER A 123 -27.31 -14.25 -3.84
CA SER A 123 -28.42 -15.19 -3.63
C SER A 123 -29.36 -15.30 -4.84
N ASP A 124 -29.32 -14.33 -5.76
CA ASP A 124 -30.13 -14.29 -6.98
C ASP A 124 -29.41 -14.93 -8.20
N ALA A 125 -28.11 -15.29 -8.11
CA ALA A 125 -27.29 -15.76 -9.23
C ALA A 125 -26.53 -17.06 -8.91
N SER A 126 -26.69 -18.10 -9.76
CA SER A 126 -26.09 -19.43 -9.64
C SER A 126 -24.59 -19.51 -10.00
N GLY A 127 -23.81 -18.47 -9.71
CA GLY A 127 -22.37 -18.38 -9.99
C GLY A 127 -21.50 -18.32 -8.73
N VAL A 128 -20.78 -19.42 -8.46
CA VAL A 128 -19.68 -19.64 -7.48
C VAL A 128 -18.67 -18.46 -7.45
N ASP A 129 -17.98 -18.07 -6.37
CA ASP A 129 -18.12 -18.28 -4.92
C ASP A 129 -17.19 -17.30 -4.14
N HIS A 130 -17.22 -16.00 -4.48
CA HIS A 130 -16.43 -15.00 -3.75
C HIS A 130 -16.98 -14.75 -2.34
N VAL A 131 -18.31 -14.83 -2.20
CA VAL A 131 -18.99 -14.66 -0.91
C VAL A 131 -18.69 -15.83 0.02
N ALA A 132 -18.81 -17.11 -0.40
CA ALA A 132 -18.46 -18.19 0.52
C ALA A 132 -16.95 -18.35 0.69
N THR A 133 -16.11 -17.96 -0.29
CA THR A 133 -14.67 -17.78 -0.02
C THR A 133 -14.46 -16.82 1.15
N PHE A 134 -15.10 -15.64 1.14
CA PHE A 134 -15.03 -14.68 2.24
C PHE A 134 -15.57 -15.26 3.55
N THR A 135 -16.73 -15.92 3.53
CA THR A 135 -17.31 -16.55 4.73
C THR A 135 -16.43 -17.67 5.30
N SER A 136 -15.61 -18.32 4.45
CA SER A 136 -14.65 -19.34 4.87
C SER A 136 -13.37 -18.77 5.50
N LEU A 137 -13.13 -17.46 5.41
CA LEU A 137 -11.97 -16.80 6.02
C LEU A 137 -12.05 -16.86 7.55
N LEU A 138 -10.89 -16.84 8.20
CA LEU A 138 -10.81 -16.88 9.65
C LEU A 138 -11.26 -15.54 10.24
N PRO A 139 -12.16 -15.54 11.25
CA PRO A 139 -12.49 -14.33 11.98
C PRO A 139 -11.27 -13.82 12.75
N ALA A 140 -11.28 -12.54 13.09
CA ALA A 140 -10.26 -11.93 13.91
C ALA A 140 -10.18 -12.63 15.28
N PRO A 141 -8.98 -12.80 15.87
CA PRO A 141 -8.80 -13.52 17.13
C PRO A 141 -9.57 -12.88 18.29
N VAL A 142 -9.76 -11.56 18.23
CA VAL A 142 -10.42 -10.75 19.26
C VAL A 142 -11.86 -10.37 18.82
N ALA A 143 -12.49 -11.15 17.93
CA ALA A 143 -13.83 -10.87 17.41
C ALA A 143 -14.91 -10.71 18.50
N ALA A 144 -14.73 -11.30 19.68
CA ALA A 144 -15.67 -11.21 20.79
C ALA A 144 -15.78 -9.80 21.42
N ALA A 145 -14.82 -8.89 21.18
CA ALA A 145 -14.80 -7.57 21.82
C ALA A 145 -15.21 -6.39 20.91
N VAL A 146 -15.30 -6.58 19.59
CA VAL A 146 -15.59 -5.47 18.66
C VAL A 146 -17.07 -5.47 18.31
N GLN A 147 -17.79 -4.45 18.81
CA GLN A 147 -19.19 -4.25 18.48
C GLN A 147 -19.35 -3.98 16.97
N CYS A 148 -20.20 -4.77 16.30
CA CYS A 148 -20.52 -4.57 14.90
C CYS A 148 -21.13 -3.17 14.69
N PRO A 149 -20.58 -2.35 13.78
CA PRO A 149 -21.13 -1.03 13.54
C PRO A 149 -22.51 -1.12 12.88
N PRO A 150 -23.39 -0.12 13.07
CA PRO A 150 -24.70 -0.07 12.43
C PRO A 150 -24.54 0.03 10.91
N THR A 151 -25.23 -0.82 10.15
CA THR A 151 -25.23 -0.79 8.68
C THR A 151 -26.45 -0.04 8.13
N CYS A 152 -26.37 0.45 6.90
CA CYS A 152 -27.57 0.98 6.23
C CYS A 152 -28.59 -0.16 6.03
N PRO A 153 -29.88 0.05 6.35
CA PRO A 153 -30.92 -0.90 6.01
C PRO A 153 -30.93 -1.21 4.51
N LEU A 154 -31.10 -2.49 4.18
CA LEU A 154 -31.34 -2.92 2.80
C LEU A 154 -32.84 -2.97 2.52
N THR A 155 -33.26 -2.47 1.36
CA THR A 155 -34.64 -2.60 0.85
C THR A 155 -34.99 -4.08 0.81
N SER A 156 -36.16 -4.43 1.36
CA SER A 156 -36.60 -5.74 1.85
C SER A 156 -36.65 -6.92 0.84
N THR A 157 -36.15 -6.77 -0.38
CA THR A 157 -36.06 -7.86 -1.37
C THR A 157 -34.77 -8.65 -1.19
N GLY A 158 -34.87 -9.79 -0.49
CA GLY A 158 -33.78 -10.78 -0.33
C GLY A 158 -32.76 -10.39 0.74
N LYS A 159 -33.16 -10.39 2.03
CA LYS A 159 -32.20 -10.20 3.13
C LYS A 159 -31.09 -11.26 3.02
N PRO A 160 -29.81 -10.88 3.15
CA PRO A 160 -28.73 -11.87 3.18
C PRO A 160 -28.99 -12.87 4.31
N SER A 161 -28.79 -14.15 4.04
CA SER A 161 -28.89 -15.22 5.03
C SER A 161 -27.83 -15.11 6.14
N LEU A 162 -26.76 -14.35 5.87
CA LEU A 162 -25.61 -14.16 6.76
C LEU A 162 -25.82 -12.98 7.71
N SER A 163 -25.47 -13.17 8.98
CA SER A 163 -25.50 -12.11 10.00
C SER A 163 -24.45 -11.02 9.70
N PRO A 164 -24.78 -9.72 9.85
CA PRO A 164 -23.80 -8.64 9.77
C PRO A 164 -22.62 -8.82 10.72
N SER A 165 -22.86 -9.29 11.95
CA SER A 165 -21.80 -9.53 12.94
C SER A 165 -20.86 -10.66 12.51
N GLU A 166 -21.40 -11.69 11.86
CA GLU A 166 -20.60 -12.82 11.35
C GLU A 166 -19.66 -12.35 10.24
N LEU A 167 -20.15 -11.53 9.30
CA LEU A 167 -19.31 -10.95 8.25
C LEU A 167 -18.27 -9.98 8.82
N TYR A 168 -18.70 -9.12 9.75
CA TYR A 168 -17.84 -8.10 10.35
C TYR A 168 -16.69 -8.69 11.16
N SER A 169 -16.89 -9.86 11.78
CA SER A 169 -15.82 -10.54 12.54
C SER A 169 -14.57 -10.84 11.71
N ARG A 170 -14.65 -10.79 10.37
CA ARG A 170 -13.54 -11.04 9.43
C ARG A 170 -12.92 -9.76 8.86
N PHE A 171 -13.42 -8.56 9.18
CA PHE A 171 -12.96 -7.33 8.51
C PHE A 171 -11.54 -6.95 8.88
N ALA A 172 -11.21 -7.00 10.18
CA ALA A 172 -9.96 -6.45 10.72
C ALA A 172 -8.69 -7.10 10.14
N ASN A 173 -8.78 -8.37 9.71
CA ASN A 173 -7.64 -9.18 9.27
C ASN A 173 -7.72 -9.66 7.82
N ASN A 174 -8.77 -9.29 7.05
CA ASN A 174 -8.94 -9.77 5.67
C ASN A 174 -9.18 -8.65 4.63
N ASN A 175 -9.41 -7.41 5.06
CA ASN A 175 -9.63 -6.28 4.16
C ASN A 175 -8.29 -5.67 3.71
N PHE A 176 -8.30 -5.03 2.54
CA PHE A 176 -7.12 -4.38 1.97
C PHE A 176 -7.34 -2.88 1.79
N ALA A 177 -6.28 -2.11 2.05
CA ALA A 177 -6.18 -0.74 1.56
C ALA A 177 -5.94 -0.78 0.04
N ILE A 178 -6.84 -0.18 -0.73
CA ILE A 178 -6.69 0.04 -2.17
C ILE A 178 -5.96 1.36 -2.36
N HIS A 179 -4.87 1.31 -3.10
CA HIS A 179 -4.09 2.50 -3.45
C HIS A 179 -4.21 2.86 -4.93
N SER A 180 -3.87 4.11 -5.22
CA SER A 180 -3.53 4.59 -6.56
C SER A 180 -2.30 5.45 -6.42
N HIS A 181 -1.29 5.18 -7.23
CA HIS A 181 0.03 5.81 -7.11
C HIS A 181 0.57 5.65 -5.69
N PHE A 182 0.32 4.46 -5.11
CA PHE A 182 0.68 4.09 -3.74
C PHE A 182 0.10 4.97 -2.62
N THR A 183 -0.80 5.89 -2.96
CA THR A 183 -1.63 6.63 -1.98
C THR A 183 -2.92 5.86 -1.74
N THR A 184 -3.29 5.63 -0.47
CA THR A 184 -4.54 4.91 -0.15
C THR A 184 -5.75 5.77 -0.52
N ILE A 185 -6.70 5.17 -1.25
CA ILE A 185 -7.88 5.87 -1.79
C ILE A 185 -9.21 5.21 -1.42
N ALA A 186 -9.17 3.93 -1.03
CA ALA A 186 -10.35 3.14 -0.71
C ALA A 186 -9.96 1.93 0.15
N HIS A 187 -10.93 1.30 0.81
CA HIS A 187 -10.78 -0.03 1.38
C HIS A 187 -11.58 -1.04 0.55
N GLY A 188 -11.08 -2.26 0.42
CA GLY A 188 -11.72 -3.30 -0.39
C GLY A 188 -11.59 -4.70 0.18
N ILE A 189 -12.46 -5.58 -0.28
CA ILE A 189 -12.52 -6.99 0.06
C ILE A 189 -12.11 -7.81 -1.16
N PHE A 190 -11.03 -8.58 -1.02
CA PHE A 190 -10.48 -9.44 -2.07
C PHE A 190 -10.34 -10.87 -1.54
N PRO A 191 -11.46 -11.64 -1.48
CA PRO A 191 -11.50 -12.89 -0.72
C PRO A 191 -10.44 -13.91 -1.13
N LEU A 192 -10.16 -14.00 -2.44
CA LEU A 192 -9.15 -14.92 -2.97
C LEU A 192 -7.73 -14.52 -2.56
N ALA A 193 -7.40 -13.22 -2.54
CA ALA A 193 -6.10 -12.75 -2.06
C ALA A 193 -5.93 -13.02 -0.56
N SER A 194 -6.95 -12.69 0.26
CA SER A 194 -6.94 -12.96 1.71
C SER A 194 -6.80 -14.46 2.02
N ARG A 195 -7.32 -15.33 1.14
CA ARG A 195 -7.28 -16.79 1.30
C ARG A 195 -5.92 -17.39 0.95
N LEU A 196 -5.18 -16.77 0.03
CA LEU A 196 -3.97 -17.34 -0.57
C LEU A 196 -2.70 -16.90 0.15
N PHE A 197 -2.51 -15.61 0.37
CA PHE A 197 -1.18 -15.06 0.65
C PHE A 197 -0.98 -14.80 2.13
N ASN A 198 0.04 -15.45 2.69
CA ASN A 198 0.52 -15.15 4.04
C ASN A 198 1.36 -13.89 4.09
N HIS A 199 1.64 -13.46 5.31
CA HIS A 199 2.47 -12.32 5.61
C HIS A 199 3.99 -12.65 5.63
N SER A 200 4.79 -11.73 5.11
CA SER A 200 6.20 -11.56 5.49
C SER A 200 6.54 -10.08 5.55
N CYS A 201 7.37 -9.63 6.51
CA CYS A 201 7.92 -8.27 6.49
C CYS A 201 9.01 -8.11 5.42
N LEU A 202 9.49 -9.22 4.84
CA LEU A 202 10.29 -9.29 3.62
C LEU A 202 9.49 -10.03 2.55
N PRO A 203 8.43 -9.41 2.01
CA PRO A 203 7.61 -10.05 1.00
C PRO A 203 8.41 -10.29 -0.29
N ASN A 204 8.01 -11.29 -1.06
CA ASN A 204 8.52 -11.54 -2.42
C ASN A 204 7.50 -11.15 -3.50
N ALA A 205 6.29 -10.74 -3.11
CA ALA A 205 5.28 -10.21 -4.01
C ALA A 205 4.58 -8.96 -3.44
N PHE A 206 4.03 -8.14 -4.34
CA PHE A 206 3.35 -6.89 -4.01
C PHE A 206 1.93 -6.86 -4.60
N PRO A 207 0.90 -6.47 -3.82
CA PRO A 207 -0.44 -6.25 -4.34
C PRO A 207 -0.53 -4.89 -5.04
N LYS A 208 -0.71 -4.87 -6.36
CA LYS A 208 -0.96 -3.66 -7.13
C LYS A 208 -2.42 -3.57 -7.57
N TYR A 209 -2.95 -2.36 -7.74
CA TYR A 209 -4.31 -2.16 -8.22
C TYR A 209 -4.32 -1.60 -9.63
N THR A 210 -5.33 -1.94 -10.40
CA THR A 210 -5.57 -1.39 -11.73
C THR A 210 -6.93 -0.73 -11.76
N LEU A 211 -6.95 0.59 -11.99
CA LEU A 211 -8.15 1.41 -11.96
C LEU A 211 -8.43 1.95 -13.37
N HIS A 212 -9.49 1.46 -13.98
CA HIS A 212 -9.91 1.89 -15.31
C HIS A 212 -11.38 2.27 -15.32
N ARG A 213 -11.69 3.37 -16.00
CA ARG A 213 -13.08 3.79 -16.18
C ARG A 213 -13.89 2.66 -16.78
N ARG A 214 -15.05 2.37 -16.18
CA ARG A 214 -16.03 1.35 -16.62
C ARG A 214 -15.61 -0.11 -16.39
N HIS A 215 -14.45 -0.36 -15.79
CA HIS A 215 -14.02 -1.70 -15.41
C HIS A 215 -14.16 -1.91 -13.90
N GLN A 216 -14.26 -3.17 -13.49
CA GLN A 216 -14.20 -3.54 -12.09
C GLN A 216 -12.77 -3.32 -11.57
N VAL A 217 -12.66 -2.92 -10.31
CA VAL A 217 -11.37 -2.83 -9.62
C VAL A 217 -10.75 -4.22 -9.53
N GLN A 218 -9.49 -4.32 -9.95
CA GLN A 218 -8.72 -5.55 -9.93
C GLN A 218 -7.45 -5.34 -9.10
N MET A 219 -7.13 -6.32 -8.25
CA MET A 219 -5.84 -6.43 -7.60
C MET A 219 -5.02 -7.48 -8.35
N SER A 220 -3.76 -7.18 -8.63
CA SER A 220 -2.79 -8.13 -9.18
C SER A 220 -1.65 -8.33 -8.19
N ILE A 221 -1.28 -9.58 -7.92
CA ILE A 221 -0.11 -9.91 -7.10
C ILE A 221 1.07 -10.07 -8.03
N VAL A 222 2.08 -9.21 -7.89
CA VAL A 222 3.24 -9.13 -8.77
C VAL A 222 4.49 -9.59 -8.02
N ALA A 223 5.27 -10.48 -8.63
CA ALA A 223 6.55 -10.90 -8.07
C ALA A 223 7.55 -9.73 -8.07
N MET A 224 8.14 -9.40 -6.92
CA MET A 224 9.16 -8.34 -6.82
C MET A 224 10.57 -8.83 -7.16
N ARG A 225 10.78 -10.14 -7.09
CA ARG A 225 12.01 -10.82 -7.51
C ARG A 225 11.64 -12.15 -8.14
N ASP A 226 12.63 -12.86 -8.66
CA ASP A 226 12.42 -14.25 -9.06
C ASP A 226 11.96 -15.09 -7.85
N ILE A 227 10.93 -15.90 -8.06
CA ILE A 227 10.34 -16.82 -7.09
C ILE A 227 10.51 -18.23 -7.65
N GLU A 228 11.16 -19.12 -6.89
CA GLU A 228 11.41 -20.49 -7.35
C GLU A 228 10.17 -21.38 -7.21
N ALA A 229 10.14 -22.48 -7.97
CA ALA A 229 9.13 -23.52 -7.76
C ALA A 229 9.22 -24.10 -6.34
N GLY A 230 8.08 -24.23 -5.67
CA GLY A 230 7.96 -24.64 -4.27
C GLY A 230 8.14 -23.53 -3.25
N GLU A 231 8.56 -22.32 -3.68
CA GLU A 231 8.72 -21.18 -2.78
C GLU A 231 7.35 -20.60 -2.39
N GLU A 232 7.18 -20.24 -1.12
CA GLU A 232 5.97 -19.56 -0.63
C GLU A 232 5.91 -18.12 -1.12
N VAL A 233 4.74 -17.71 -1.60
CA VAL A 233 4.46 -16.34 -2.01
C VAL A 233 3.87 -15.58 -0.82
N CYS A 234 4.60 -14.56 -0.37
CA CYS A 234 4.18 -13.71 0.75
C CYS A 234 4.03 -12.26 0.32
N ILE A 235 2.99 -11.61 0.85
CA ILE A 235 2.78 -10.16 0.76
C ILE A 235 2.99 -9.52 2.14
N SER A 236 3.09 -8.19 2.20
CA SER A 236 3.08 -7.50 3.50
C SER A 236 1.67 -7.09 3.89
N TYR A 237 1.29 -7.33 5.15
CA TYR A 237 -0.04 -6.97 5.69
C TYR A 237 -0.05 -5.56 6.29
N VAL A 238 1.12 -5.06 6.65
CA VAL A 238 1.37 -3.73 7.17
C VAL A 238 2.63 -3.20 6.51
N ASP A 239 2.91 -1.91 6.60
CA ASP A 239 4.16 -1.38 6.09
C ASP A 239 5.38 -2.02 6.82
N PRO A 240 6.34 -2.65 6.10
CA PRO A 240 7.57 -3.16 6.69
C PRO A 240 8.36 -2.16 7.55
N ALA A 241 8.23 -0.85 7.31
CA ALA A 241 8.87 0.22 8.08
C ALA A 241 8.27 0.46 9.48
N LEU A 242 7.16 -0.20 9.83
CA LEU A 242 6.63 -0.21 11.20
C LEU A 242 7.46 -1.12 12.12
N LEU A 243 8.73 -0.75 12.34
CA LEU A 243 9.70 -1.56 13.06
C LEU A 243 9.34 -1.77 14.54
N ASP A 244 8.77 -0.77 15.21
CA ASP A 244 8.38 -0.80 16.63
C ASP A 244 7.02 -1.49 16.86
N THR A 245 6.06 -1.23 15.98
CA THR A 245 4.64 -1.52 16.23
C THR A 245 4.11 -2.76 15.50
N ARG A 246 4.72 -3.20 14.39
CA ARG A 246 4.18 -4.30 13.55
C ARG A 246 3.92 -5.60 14.32
N GLN A 247 4.77 -5.98 15.27
CA GLN A 247 4.57 -7.19 16.08
C GLN A 247 3.34 -7.10 16.99
N GLN A 248 3.03 -5.92 17.51
CA GLN A 248 1.80 -5.71 18.27
C GLN A 248 0.59 -5.84 17.35
N ILE A 249 0.65 -5.23 16.15
CA ILE A 249 -0.42 -5.36 15.14
C ILE A 249 -0.66 -6.82 14.76
N PHE A 250 0.39 -7.61 14.50
CA PHE A 250 0.22 -9.04 14.19
C PHE A 250 -0.43 -9.82 15.32
N ARG A 251 -0.09 -9.55 16.58
CA ARG A 251 -0.67 -10.25 17.72
C ARG A 251 -2.13 -9.86 17.95
N PHE A 252 -2.44 -8.56 17.94
CA PHE A 252 -3.78 -8.07 18.29
C PHE A 252 -4.78 -8.16 17.13
N THR A 253 -4.35 -7.84 15.90
CA THR A 253 -5.24 -7.84 14.72
C THR A 253 -5.29 -9.19 14.03
N TYR A 254 -4.13 -9.85 13.87
CA TYR A 254 -4.01 -11.07 13.07
C TYR A 254 -3.84 -12.36 13.88
N GLY A 255 -3.55 -12.28 15.18
CA GLY A 255 -3.44 -13.43 16.09
C GLY A 255 -2.16 -14.25 15.96
N PHE A 256 -1.09 -13.69 15.41
CA PHE A 256 0.18 -14.40 15.27
C PHE A 256 1.39 -13.52 15.63
N THR A 257 2.55 -14.16 15.84
CA THR A 257 3.85 -13.47 15.96
C THR A 257 4.67 -13.75 14.70
N CYS A 258 5.13 -12.69 14.03
CA CYS A 258 5.89 -12.84 12.79
C CYS A 258 7.34 -13.25 13.11
N THR A 259 7.82 -14.34 12.50
CA THR A 259 9.18 -14.87 12.68
C THR A 259 10.02 -14.78 11.40
N CYS A 260 9.60 -13.96 10.43
CA CYS A 260 10.36 -13.75 9.20
C CYS A 260 11.78 -13.22 9.48
N PRO A 261 12.74 -13.34 8.54
CA PRO A 261 14.12 -12.92 8.76
C PRO A 261 14.27 -11.47 9.24
N SER A 262 13.46 -10.53 8.75
CA SER A 262 13.48 -9.14 9.23
C SER A 262 13.09 -9.02 10.70
N CYS A 263 12.01 -9.69 11.13
CA CYS A 263 11.57 -9.67 12.53
C CYS A 263 12.58 -10.34 13.47
N THR A 264 13.14 -11.48 13.07
CA THR A 264 14.14 -12.21 13.86
C THR A 264 15.40 -11.37 14.05
N THR A 265 15.92 -10.78 12.96
CA THR A 265 17.13 -9.95 12.97
C THR A 265 16.92 -8.67 13.78
N LEU A 266 15.78 -7.99 13.61
CA LEU A 266 15.44 -6.79 14.37
C LEU A 266 15.35 -7.06 15.88
N SER A 267 14.83 -8.22 16.28
CA SER A 267 14.78 -8.61 17.70
C SER A 267 16.16 -8.78 18.32
N ILE A 268 17.14 -9.29 17.55
CA ILE A 268 18.53 -9.45 18.01
C ILE A 268 19.21 -8.09 18.15
N VAL A 269 19.01 -7.21 17.18
CA VAL A 269 19.61 -5.88 17.17
C VAL A 269 19.11 -5.04 18.34
N ARG A 270 17.81 -5.10 18.65
CA ARG A 270 17.19 -4.31 19.73
C ARG A 270 17.55 -4.71 21.16
N THR A 271 18.06 -5.92 21.38
CA THR A 271 18.52 -6.34 22.71
C THR A 271 19.92 -5.83 23.03
N THR A 272 20.62 -5.26 22.05
CA THR A 272 21.94 -4.64 22.26
C THR A 272 21.79 -3.20 22.78
N SER A 273 22.66 -2.81 23.71
CA SER A 273 22.55 -1.57 24.51
C SER A 273 22.45 -0.30 23.66
N LEU A 274 21.63 0.65 24.13
CA LEU A 274 21.45 1.98 23.53
C LEU A 274 22.79 2.72 23.38
N PRO A 275 23.11 3.26 22.18
CA PRO A 275 24.28 4.10 22.01
C PRO A 275 24.12 5.47 22.69
N THR A 276 25.26 6.10 22.97
CA THR A 276 25.40 7.43 23.57
C THR A 276 24.66 8.49 22.74
N PRO A 277 24.04 9.52 23.36
CA PRO A 277 23.35 10.58 22.62
C PRO A 277 24.25 11.21 21.56
N THR A 278 23.87 11.02 20.31
CA THR A 278 24.46 11.65 19.12
C THR A 278 23.36 12.44 18.42
N SER A 279 23.71 13.52 17.72
CA SER A 279 22.70 14.33 17.03
C SER A 279 22.06 13.52 15.90
N GLU A 280 20.78 13.76 15.60
CA GLU A 280 20.07 13.06 14.52
C GLU A 280 20.74 13.26 13.16
N ALA A 281 21.35 14.44 12.93
CA ALA A 281 22.13 14.73 11.74
C ALA A 281 23.41 13.89 11.64
N ASP A 282 24.12 13.66 12.75
CA ASP A 282 25.28 12.76 12.78
C ASP A 282 24.87 11.31 12.46
N ILE A 283 23.76 10.85 13.06
CA ILE A 283 23.20 9.51 12.80
C ILE A 283 22.86 9.35 11.32
N ALA A 284 22.14 10.32 10.73
CA ALA A 284 21.78 10.32 9.32
C ALA A 284 23.02 10.25 8.42
N THR A 285 24.02 11.10 8.68
CA THR A 285 25.26 11.16 7.89
C THR A 285 26.03 9.84 7.97
N ARG A 286 26.20 9.29 9.17
CA ARG A 286 26.92 8.03 9.39
C ARG A 286 26.18 6.84 8.80
N LEU A 287 24.85 6.87 8.80
CA LEU A 287 24.03 5.86 8.14
C LEU A 287 24.23 5.90 6.62
N VAL A 288 24.16 7.08 6.00
CA VAL A 288 24.40 7.24 4.56
C VAL A 288 25.80 6.76 4.20
N ASN A 289 26.83 7.15 4.95
CA ASN A 289 28.20 6.70 4.70
C ASN A 289 28.39 5.18 4.86
N HIS A 290 27.62 4.55 5.75
CA HIS A 290 27.66 3.10 5.92
C HIS A 290 27.00 2.36 4.76
N VAL A 291 25.82 2.81 4.32
CA VAL A 291 25.02 2.13 3.29
C VAL A 291 25.49 2.48 1.89
N PHE A 292 25.89 3.73 1.67
CA PHE A 292 26.31 4.30 0.39
C PHE A 292 27.71 4.96 0.50
N PRO A 293 28.78 4.19 0.79
CA PRO A 293 30.13 4.73 1.05
C PRO A 293 30.78 5.45 -0.14
N ARG A 294 30.19 5.34 -1.34
CA ARG A 294 30.68 5.99 -2.57
C ARG A 294 29.96 7.29 -2.90
N VAL A 295 28.93 7.66 -2.15
CA VAL A 295 28.24 8.93 -2.35
C VAL A 295 29.07 10.04 -1.72
N THR A 296 29.50 10.99 -2.54
CA THR A 296 30.28 12.17 -2.16
C THR A 296 29.72 13.41 -2.85
N PRO A 297 30.10 14.64 -2.42
CA PRO A 297 29.73 15.88 -3.11
C PRO A 297 30.07 15.94 -4.61
N THR A 298 31.07 15.17 -5.06
CA THR A 298 31.58 15.19 -6.43
C THR A 298 31.28 13.91 -7.23
N ASP A 299 30.78 12.86 -6.57
CA ASP A 299 30.46 11.58 -7.19
C ASP A 299 29.25 10.96 -6.50
N ILE A 300 28.14 10.82 -7.23
CA ILE A 300 26.93 10.14 -6.76
C ILE A 300 26.84 8.79 -7.43
N SER A 301 27.53 7.83 -6.82
CA SER A 301 27.42 6.42 -7.17
C SER A 301 26.55 5.71 -6.12
N ILE A 302 25.23 5.74 -6.29
CA ILE A 302 24.29 4.95 -5.48
C ILE A 302 24.21 3.54 -6.07
N THR A 303 24.46 2.52 -5.24
CA THR A 303 24.28 1.11 -5.61
C THR A 303 23.23 0.50 -4.72
N LEU A 304 22.07 0.15 -5.29
CA LEU A 304 21.02 -0.55 -4.56
C LEU A 304 21.40 -2.01 -4.34
N PRO A 305 21.19 -2.57 -3.15
CA PRO A 305 21.54 -3.96 -2.87
C PRO A 305 20.57 -4.92 -3.59
N SER A 306 21.10 -5.96 -4.23
CA SER A 306 20.31 -7.00 -4.90
C SER A 306 19.62 -7.97 -3.92
N THR A 307 20.06 -7.98 -2.67
CA THR A 307 19.48 -8.72 -1.54
C THR A 307 19.48 -7.85 -0.31
N LEU A 308 18.47 -7.96 0.54
CA LEU A 308 18.41 -7.16 1.77
C LEU A 308 19.67 -7.38 2.64
N PRO A 309 20.40 -6.32 3.04
CA PRO A 309 21.49 -6.43 3.99
C PRO A 309 21.01 -6.95 5.35
N SER A 310 21.84 -7.74 6.04
CA SER A 310 21.52 -8.16 7.41
C SER A 310 21.65 -6.99 8.38
N LEU A 311 20.61 -6.69 9.15
CA LEU A 311 20.67 -5.66 10.20
C LEU A 311 21.70 -5.99 11.29
N THR A 312 22.12 -7.26 11.45
CA THR A 312 23.23 -7.60 12.37
C THR A 312 24.57 -7.03 11.94
N ALA A 313 24.75 -6.68 10.66
CA ALA A 313 25.95 -6.03 10.15
C ALA A 313 25.96 -4.51 10.40
N LEU A 314 24.80 -3.94 10.77
CA LEU A 314 24.69 -2.51 11.10
C LEU A 314 25.43 -2.25 12.43
N PRO A 315 26.39 -1.30 12.48
CA PRO A 315 27.08 -0.92 13.70
C PRO A 315 26.10 -0.56 14.83
N SER A 316 26.38 -0.97 16.07
CA SER A 316 25.50 -0.71 17.22
C SER A 316 25.20 0.77 17.46
N SER A 317 26.14 1.64 17.11
CA SER A 317 25.94 3.09 17.14
C SER A 317 24.85 3.61 16.20
N LEU A 318 24.45 2.83 15.18
CA LEU A 318 23.43 3.18 14.21
C LEU A 318 22.09 2.49 14.48
N HIS A 319 21.98 1.61 15.48
CA HIS A 319 20.73 0.91 15.81
C HIS A 319 19.60 1.87 16.19
N VAL A 320 19.93 3.06 16.70
CA VAL A 320 18.96 4.14 16.99
C VAL A 320 18.18 4.59 15.74
N ALA A 321 18.75 4.45 14.54
CA ALA A 321 18.08 4.78 13.29
C ALA A 321 16.94 3.80 12.94
N LEU A 322 16.86 2.64 13.62
CA LEU A 322 15.81 1.63 13.44
C LEU A 322 14.57 1.86 14.33
N HIS A 323 14.50 3.00 15.01
CA HIS A 323 13.26 3.47 15.63
C HIS A 323 12.36 4.14 14.61
N GLU A 324 11.06 3.84 14.65
CA GLU A 324 10.08 4.40 13.70
C GLU A 324 10.11 5.94 13.69
N SER A 325 10.28 6.55 14.87
CA SER A 325 10.34 8.00 15.02
C SER A 325 11.49 8.66 14.26
N PHE A 326 12.62 7.97 14.05
CA PHE A 326 13.74 8.51 13.31
C PHE A 326 13.40 8.61 11.81
N LEU A 327 12.84 7.54 11.24
CA LEU A 327 12.37 7.55 9.85
C LEU A 327 11.32 8.63 9.62
N THR A 328 10.30 8.72 10.49
CA THR A 328 9.24 9.74 10.38
C THR A 328 9.81 11.16 10.35
N LYS A 329 10.77 11.48 11.23
CA LYS A 329 11.38 12.81 11.29
C LYS A 329 12.18 13.15 10.03
N ILE A 330 13.00 12.24 9.53
CA ILE A 330 13.81 12.52 8.32
C ILE A 330 12.91 12.61 7.08
N THR A 331 11.85 11.81 6.97
CA THR A 331 10.90 11.90 5.84
C THR A 331 10.07 13.19 5.89
N ASP A 332 9.69 13.66 7.07
CA ASP A 332 8.96 14.93 7.25
C ASP A 332 9.82 16.13 6.84
N ARG A 333 11.09 16.14 7.28
CA ARG A 333 12.07 17.16 6.89
C ARG A 333 12.34 17.13 5.38
N PHE A 334 12.50 15.94 4.80
CA PHE A 334 12.65 15.77 3.36
C PHE A 334 11.44 16.33 2.61
N SER A 335 10.23 15.88 2.96
CA SER A 335 8.99 16.31 2.29
C SER A 335 8.83 17.82 2.34
N THR A 336 9.09 18.45 3.50
CA THR A 336 8.99 19.90 3.67
C THR A 336 9.96 20.68 2.79
N ALA A 337 11.17 20.15 2.58
CA ALA A 337 12.24 20.83 1.86
C ALA A 337 12.32 20.48 0.36
N SER A 338 11.75 19.35 -0.08
CA SER A 338 11.98 18.76 -1.41
C SER A 338 11.44 19.57 -2.60
N HIS A 339 10.41 20.41 -2.39
CA HIS A 339 9.74 21.12 -3.47
C HIS A 339 10.32 22.50 -3.74
N GLU A 340 10.52 23.30 -2.69
CA GLU A 340 10.96 24.71 -2.79
C GLU A 340 12.32 24.98 -2.12
N GLY A 341 12.94 23.95 -1.54
CA GLY A 341 14.15 24.06 -0.74
C GLY A 341 13.87 24.24 0.77
N PRO A 342 14.91 24.30 1.61
CA PRO A 342 16.33 24.30 1.26
C PRO A 342 16.83 22.91 0.80
N PHE A 343 17.48 22.85 -0.37
CA PHE A 343 17.74 21.59 -1.09
C PHE A 343 18.87 20.74 -0.48
N ASP A 344 19.80 21.32 0.27
CA ASP A 344 20.72 20.58 1.15
C ASP A 344 19.97 19.71 2.15
N VAL A 345 19.04 20.32 2.87
CA VAL A 345 18.25 19.62 3.89
C VAL A 345 17.43 18.51 3.22
N ALA A 346 16.82 18.79 2.06
CA ALA A 346 16.11 17.78 1.31
C ALA A 346 17.03 16.62 0.91
N TRP A 347 18.19 16.91 0.31
CA TRP A 347 19.10 15.88 -0.17
C TRP A 347 19.67 15.01 0.95
N GLU A 348 20.14 15.61 2.04
CA GLU A 348 20.71 14.88 3.18
C GLU A 348 19.68 13.96 3.84
N ASN A 349 18.48 14.48 4.12
CA ASN A 349 17.42 13.67 4.75
C ASN A 349 16.85 12.64 3.77
N GLY A 350 16.77 12.97 2.48
CA GLY A 350 16.36 12.07 1.43
C GLY A 350 17.34 10.90 1.25
N LEU A 351 18.65 11.13 1.25
CA LEU A 351 19.64 10.05 1.22
C LEU A 351 19.59 9.19 2.48
N ALA A 352 19.39 9.78 3.66
CA ALA A 352 19.24 9.03 4.90
C ALA A 352 17.97 8.15 4.91
N ALA A 353 16.85 8.66 4.38
CA ALA A 353 15.63 7.89 4.21
C ALA A 353 15.83 6.74 3.22
N LEU A 354 16.47 6.99 2.08
CA LEU A 354 16.82 5.95 1.11
C LEU A 354 17.71 4.87 1.74
N ALA A 355 18.69 5.25 2.55
CA ALA A 355 19.57 4.32 3.25
C ALA A 355 18.76 3.39 4.17
N LEU A 356 17.85 3.93 4.97
CA LEU A 356 16.93 3.11 5.78
C LEU A 356 16.01 2.23 4.93
N TYR A 357 15.46 2.76 3.84
CA TYR A 357 14.60 1.99 2.96
C TYR A 357 15.31 0.74 2.40
N THR A 358 16.58 0.86 2.02
CA THR A 358 17.37 -0.31 1.55
C THR A 358 17.74 -1.31 2.64
N LEU A 359 17.61 -0.95 3.93
CA LEU A 359 17.79 -1.85 5.07
C LEU A 359 16.49 -2.49 5.54
N ILE A 360 15.34 -1.88 5.23
CA ILE A 360 14.03 -2.27 5.76
C ILE A 360 13.21 -3.01 4.71
N TYR A 361 13.14 -2.48 3.49
CA TYR A 361 12.32 -3.00 2.41
C TYR A 361 13.10 -3.99 1.54
N PRO A 362 12.47 -5.08 1.08
CA PRO A 362 13.12 -5.97 0.14
C PRO A 362 13.47 -5.23 -1.18
N PRO A 363 14.42 -5.76 -1.97
CA PRO A 363 14.70 -5.23 -3.30
C PRO A 363 13.43 -5.11 -4.15
N ASN A 364 13.37 -4.07 -4.98
CA ASN A 364 12.23 -3.75 -5.85
C ASN A 364 10.91 -3.39 -5.13
N TYR A 365 10.94 -3.12 -3.83
CA TYR A 365 9.75 -2.63 -3.13
C TYR A 365 9.41 -1.19 -3.60
N PRO A 366 8.14 -0.89 -3.94
CA PRO A 366 7.77 0.38 -4.56
C PRO A 366 8.18 1.65 -3.82
N GLN A 367 8.16 1.61 -2.48
CA GLN A 367 8.55 2.77 -1.66
C GLN A 367 9.97 3.24 -1.96
N ILE A 368 10.89 2.32 -2.29
CA ILE A 368 12.27 2.67 -2.69
C ILE A 368 12.23 3.47 -4.00
N GLY A 369 11.49 2.98 -5.00
CA GLY A 369 11.38 3.60 -6.32
C GLY A 369 10.70 4.96 -6.29
N LEU A 370 9.62 5.12 -5.52
CA LEU A 370 8.94 6.41 -5.34
C LEU A 370 9.85 7.44 -4.67
N HIS A 371 10.59 7.02 -3.64
CA HIS A 371 11.51 7.91 -2.95
C HIS A 371 12.67 8.36 -3.84
N LEU A 372 13.18 7.46 -4.68
CA LEU A 372 14.18 7.79 -5.70
C LEU A 372 13.63 8.75 -6.75
N LEU A 373 12.38 8.57 -7.18
CA LEU A 373 11.71 9.50 -8.08
C LEU A 373 11.60 10.89 -7.44
N GLU A 374 11.25 10.99 -6.16
CA GLU A 374 11.21 12.29 -5.48
C GLU A 374 12.59 12.90 -5.24
N LEU A 375 13.62 12.10 -4.95
CA LEU A 375 15.00 12.58 -4.93
C LEU A 375 15.41 13.14 -6.30
N SER A 376 15.01 12.48 -7.38
CA SER A 376 15.27 12.96 -8.74
C SER A 376 14.60 14.30 -9.02
N LYS A 377 13.29 14.42 -8.70
CA LYS A 377 12.56 15.70 -8.83
C LYS A 377 13.17 16.79 -7.96
N THR A 378 13.58 16.47 -6.74
CA THR A 378 14.25 17.41 -5.82
C THR A 378 15.54 17.95 -6.43
N ALA A 379 16.39 17.08 -6.98
CA ALA A 379 17.64 17.48 -7.61
C ALA A 379 17.41 18.31 -8.89
N TRP A 380 16.40 17.96 -9.69
CA TRP A 380 15.98 18.74 -10.84
C TRP A 380 15.48 20.14 -10.43
N ASN A 381 14.63 20.24 -9.40
CA ASN A 381 14.15 21.52 -8.89
C ASN A 381 15.31 22.42 -8.41
N ALA A 382 16.30 21.84 -7.72
CA ALA A 382 17.50 22.57 -7.30
C ALA A 382 18.29 23.14 -8.50
N HIS A 383 18.39 22.39 -9.60
CA HIS A 383 18.99 22.87 -10.85
C HIS A 383 18.22 24.07 -11.43
N ILE A 384 16.90 23.92 -11.59
CA ILE A 384 16.04 24.94 -12.21
C ILE A 384 16.05 26.24 -11.42
N ILE A 385 16.00 26.16 -10.08
CA ILE A 385 15.95 27.34 -9.22
C ILE A 385 17.34 28.00 -9.09
N SER A 386 18.41 27.38 -9.62
CA SER A 386 19.79 27.89 -9.62
C SER A 386 20.30 28.27 -8.22
N GLN A 387 19.80 27.60 -7.18
CA GLN A 387 20.27 27.82 -5.82
C GLN A 387 21.52 26.96 -5.55
N PRO A 388 22.61 27.54 -5.03
CA PRO A 388 23.82 26.79 -4.66
C PRO A 388 23.65 25.96 -3.38
N SER A 389 22.42 25.59 -3.01
CA SER A 389 22.10 24.96 -1.73
C SER A 389 22.28 23.44 -1.74
N MET A 390 22.38 22.76 -2.88
CA MET A 390 22.70 21.33 -2.88
C MET A 390 24.17 21.11 -2.52
N PRO A 391 24.51 20.16 -1.62
CA PRO A 391 25.89 19.81 -1.29
C PRO A 391 26.61 19.08 -2.43
N VAL A 392 25.96 18.89 -3.58
CA VAL A 392 26.48 18.15 -4.73
C VAL A 392 26.81 19.12 -5.87
N THR A 393 27.91 18.83 -6.55
CA THR A 393 28.47 19.64 -7.64
C THR A 393 27.63 19.63 -8.92
N ASP A 394 26.87 18.56 -9.22
CA ASP A 394 26.04 18.45 -10.42
C ASP A 394 24.63 17.89 -10.09
N PRO A 395 23.64 18.76 -9.79
CA PRO A 395 22.26 18.36 -9.53
C PRO A 395 21.57 17.62 -10.70
N VAL A 396 21.98 17.86 -11.94
CA VAL A 396 21.39 17.17 -13.11
C VAL A 396 21.87 15.72 -13.15
N GLN A 397 23.15 15.49 -12.87
CA GLN A 397 23.68 14.12 -12.72
C GLN A 397 22.98 13.39 -11.56
N CYS A 398 22.75 14.05 -10.41
CA CYS A 398 21.97 13.47 -9.31
C CYS A 398 20.60 12.99 -9.79
N ALA A 399 19.88 13.87 -10.50
CA ALA A 399 18.54 13.59 -10.99
C ALA A 399 18.54 12.38 -11.91
N ARG A 400 19.48 12.29 -12.87
CA ARG A 400 19.61 11.12 -13.76
C ARG A 400 19.84 9.81 -12.99
N VAL A 401 20.80 9.80 -12.06
CA VAL A 401 21.10 8.60 -11.26
C VAL A 401 19.88 8.15 -10.46
N CYS A 402 19.20 9.07 -9.79
CA CYS A 402 18.00 8.76 -9.03
C CYS A 402 16.83 8.31 -9.93
N LEU A 403 16.66 8.93 -11.11
CA LEU A 403 15.63 8.56 -12.07
C LEU A 403 15.83 7.14 -12.62
N ASP A 404 17.07 6.80 -13.00
CA ASP A 404 17.41 5.47 -13.53
C ASP A 404 17.16 4.38 -12.49
N LEU A 405 17.55 4.63 -11.24
CA LEU A 405 17.30 3.72 -10.13
C LEU A 405 15.79 3.62 -9.81
N ALA A 406 15.06 4.74 -9.86
CA ALA A 406 13.61 4.74 -9.67
C ALA A 406 12.92 3.88 -10.73
N ARG A 407 13.31 4.03 -12.00
CA ARG A 407 12.82 3.25 -13.13
C ARG A 407 13.12 1.76 -12.96
N GLN A 408 14.36 1.41 -12.59
CA GLN A 408 14.76 0.02 -12.32
C GLN A 408 13.83 -0.67 -11.30
N ILE A 409 13.39 0.06 -10.26
CA ILE A 409 12.50 -0.47 -9.23
C ILE A 409 11.04 -0.49 -9.67
N LEU A 410 10.53 0.63 -10.18
CA LEU A 410 9.10 0.81 -10.48
C LEU A 410 8.65 0.01 -11.70
N ASP A 411 9.52 -0.22 -12.68
CA ASP A 411 9.21 -1.03 -13.87
C ASP A 411 8.93 -2.50 -13.52
N VAL A 412 9.49 -3.00 -12.41
CA VAL A 412 9.20 -4.37 -11.92
C VAL A 412 7.72 -4.50 -11.56
N ILE A 413 7.15 -3.52 -10.86
CA ILE A 413 5.71 -3.54 -10.55
C ILE A 413 4.88 -3.12 -11.76
N GLY A 414 5.41 -2.22 -12.58
CA GLY A 414 4.74 -1.60 -13.71
C GLY A 414 3.63 -0.63 -13.27
N PRO A 415 2.74 -0.22 -14.19
CA PRO A 415 1.67 0.72 -13.91
C PRO A 415 0.75 0.24 -12.77
N GLU A 416 0.38 1.18 -11.89
CA GLU A 416 -0.41 0.97 -10.69
C GLU A 416 -1.40 2.14 -10.51
N GLY A 417 -2.63 1.82 -10.11
CA GLY A 417 -3.66 2.82 -9.83
C GLY A 417 -4.31 3.38 -11.09
N ASP A 418 -4.52 4.69 -11.09
CA ASP A 418 -4.93 5.47 -12.26
C ASP A 418 -3.82 5.55 -13.32
N PRO A 419 -4.13 5.80 -14.61
CA PRO A 419 -3.12 5.88 -15.67
C PRO A 419 -2.05 6.98 -15.50
N GLU A 420 -2.40 8.11 -14.88
CA GLU A 420 -1.54 9.31 -14.73
C GLU A 420 -0.71 9.24 -13.44
N GLY A 421 0.26 8.32 -13.37
CA GLY A 421 0.99 7.99 -12.13
C GLY A 421 2.51 8.11 -12.21
N PRO A 422 3.24 7.43 -11.30
CA PRO A 422 4.70 7.46 -11.24
C PRO A 422 5.37 7.10 -12.57
N ALA A 423 4.80 6.16 -13.34
CA ALA A 423 5.29 5.83 -14.67
C ALA A 423 5.29 7.04 -15.63
N LYS A 424 4.25 7.88 -15.58
CA LYS A 424 4.17 9.08 -16.40
C LYS A 424 5.14 10.16 -15.92
N GLU A 425 5.30 10.28 -14.61
CA GLU A 425 6.28 11.20 -14.01
C GLU A 425 7.71 10.83 -14.38
N LEU A 426 8.04 9.53 -14.42
CA LEU A 426 9.32 9.04 -14.93
C LEU A 426 9.55 9.47 -16.38
N GLU A 427 8.58 9.30 -17.27
CA GLU A 427 8.66 9.73 -18.67
C GLU A 427 8.87 11.24 -18.81
N VAL A 428 8.09 12.04 -18.07
CA VAL A 428 8.17 13.51 -18.12
C VAL A 428 9.54 13.98 -17.64
N LEU A 429 10.03 13.46 -16.52
CA LEU A 429 11.32 13.86 -15.98
C LEU A 429 12.49 13.41 -16.86
N ASP A 430 12.37 12.25 -17.52
CA ASP A 430 13.35 11.79 -18.51
C ASP A 430 13.46 12.76 -19.69
N GLY A 431 12.32 13.17 -20.26
CA GLY A 431 12.29 14.15 -21.35
C GLY A 431 12.93 15.49 -20.95
N LEU A 432 12.63 15.96 -19.73
CA LEU A 432 13.24 17.18 -19.18
C LEU A 432 14.76 17.07 -19.04
N LEU A 433 15.28 15.92 -18.58
CA LEU A 433 16.72 15.69 -18.38
C LEU A 433 17.49 15.47 -19.70
N ASN A 434 16.80 15.05 -20.76
CA ASN A 434 17.38 14.80 -22.09
C ASN A 434 17.22 15.99 -23.06
N GLY A 435 16.44 17.02 -22.69
CA GLY A 435 16.20 18.20 -23.53
C GLY A 435 15.13 18.00 -24.59
N ASP A 436 14.35 16.93 -24.50
CA ASP A 436 13.22 16.61 -25.37
C ASP A 436 11.94 17.29 -24.82
N THR A 437 11.80 18.60 -25.04
CA THR A 437 10.54 19.32 -24.80
C THR A 437 10.17 20.24 -25.95
#